data_AF-W1W0N2-F1
#
_entry.id   AF-W1W0N2-F1
#
_cell.length_a   1.000
_cell.length_b   1.000
_cell.length_c   1.000
_cell.angle_alpha   90.00
_cell.angle_beta   90.00
_cell.angle_gamma   90.00
#
_symmetry.space_group_name_H-M   'P 1'
#
loop_
_entity.id
_entity.type
_entity.pdbx_description
1 polymer ?
#
loop_
_entity_poly.entity_id
_entity_poly.type
_entity_poly.pdbx_seq_one_letter_code
_entity_poly.pdbx_strand_id
1 'polypeptide(L)' 'FNIRMICYGASSHNLCFLVPGEDAEQVVQKLHFNLFE' A
#
# COMPACT_ATOMS: atom_id res chain seq x y z
N PHE A 1 -1.08 10.45 0.10
CA PHE A 1 -0.22 9.59 0.92
C PHE A 1 1.19 9.67 0.40
N ASN A 2 2.17 9.81 1.29
CA ASN A 2 3.58 9.79 0.91
C ASN A 2 4.14 8.38 1.06
N ILE A 3 4.51 7.75 -0.05
CA ILE A 3 5.16 6.44 -0.03
C ILE A 3 6.64 6.65 0.30
N ARG A 4 7.10 6.03 1.39
CA ARG A 4 8.49 6.13 1.87
C ARG A 4 9.41 5.13 1.17
N MET A 5 8.88 3.98 0.76
CA MET A 5 9.65 2.89 0.15
C MET A 5 8.71 1.98 -0.63
N ILE A 6 9.17 1.44 -1.76
CA ILE A 6 8.46 0.43 -2.55
C ILE A 6 9.38 -0.77 -2.70
N CYS A 7 8.84 -1.96 -2.44
CA CYS A 7 9.46 -3.24 -2.73
C CYS A 7 8.64 -3.95 -3.81
N TYR A 8 9.19 -3.99 -5.01
CA TYR A 8 8.57 -4.59 -6.18
C TYR A 8 9.59 -5.42 -6.97
N GLY A 9 9.17 -6.57 -7.50
CA GLY A 9 10.00 -7.44 -8.34
C GLY A 9 10.63 -8.64 -7.64
N ALA A 10 10.57 -8.73 -6.31
CA ALA A 10 11.02 -9.93 -5.59
C ALA A 10 10.02 -11.10 -5.67
N SER A 11 8.74 -10.81 -5.93
CA SER A 11 7.68 -11.79 -6.13
C SER A 11 6.71 -11.25 -7.18
N SER A 12 6.21 -12.12 -8.06
CA SER A 12 5.16 -11.77 -9.03
C SER A 12 3.77 -11.61 -8.39
N HIS A 13 3.62 -12.07 -7.14
CA HIS A 13 2.33 -12.08 -6.43
C HIS A 13 2.25 -11.03 -5.32
N ASN A 14 3.35 -10.37 -5.00
CA ASN A 14 3.39 -9.40 -3.90
C ASN A 14 4.01 -8.08 -4.34
N LEU A 15 3.33 -7.00 -3.99
CA LEU A 15 3.83 -5.64 -4.05
C LEU A 15 3.59 -5.04 -2.67
N CYS A 16 4.66 -4.60 -2.01
CA CYS A 16 4.56 -3.97 -0.70
C CYS A 16 5.28 -2.62 -0.68
N PHE A 17 4.80 -1.72 0.16
CA PHE A 17 5.32 -0.37 0.28
C PHE A 17 5.11 0.16 1.70
N LEU A 18 5.93 1.12 2.10
CA LEU A 18 5.87 1.75 3.43
C LEU A 18 5.27 3.14 3.34
N VAL A 19 4.44 3.48 4.33
CA VAL A 19 3.86 4.80 4.55
C VAL A 19 4.06 5.22 6.01
N PRO A 20 3.97 6.52 6.34
CA PRO A 20 3.86 6.95 7.73
C PRO A 20 2.72 6.21 8.45
N GLY A 21 2.90 5.89 9.73
CA GLY A 21 1.90 5.13 10.50
C GLY A 21 0.55 5.84 10.61
N GLU A 22 0.56 7.17 10.67
CA GLU A 22 -0.63 8.03 10.65
C GLU A 22 -1.48 7.91 9.37
N ASP A 23 -0.85 7.55 8.25
CA ASP A 23 -1.51 7.39 6.95
C ASP A 23 -2.01 5.95 6.72
N ALA A 24 -1.53 4.98 7.51
CA ALA A 24 -1.66 3.55 7.20
C ALA A 24 -3.11 3.09 7.07
N GLU A 25 -3.97 3.48 8.00
CA GLU A 25 -5.37 3.05 8.01
C GLU A 25 -6.14 3.60 6.81
N GLN A 26 -5.97 4.89 6.49
CA GLN A 26 -6.62 5.53 5.35
C GLN A 26 -6.15 4.94 4.01
N VAL A 27 -4.85 4.61 3.90
CA VAL A 27 -4.30 3.95 2.71
C VAL A 27 -4.95 2.59 2.48
N VAL A 28 -5.05 1.77 3.54
CA VAL A 28 -5.64 0.43 3.46
C VAL A 28 -7.11 0.51 3.08
N GLN A 29 -7.90 1.36 3.75
CA GLN A 29 -9.33 1.54 3.44
C GLN A 29 -9.54 1.97 1.98
N LYS A 30 -8.75 2.95 1.51
CA LYS A 30 -8.89 3.46 0.14
C LYS A 30 -8.44 2.44 -0.92
N LEU A 31 -7.41 1.65 -0.65
CA LEU A 31 -7.01 0.57 -1.54
C LEU A 31 -8.06 -0.53 -1.59
N HIS A 32 -8.62 -0.92 -0.44
CA HIS A 32 -9.67 -1.92 -0.40
C HIS A 32 -10.88 -1.50 -1.23
N PHE A 33 -11.39 -0.29 -0.99
CA PHE A 33 -12.52 0.26 -1.72
C PHE A 33 -12.29 0.31 -3.24
N ASN A 34 -11.13 0.80 -3.71
CA ASN A 34 -10.91 0.95 -5.15
C ASN A 34 -10.56 -0.36 -5.88
N LEU A 35 -10.18 -1.42 -5.16
CA LEU A 35 -9.74 -2.68 -5.76
C LEU A 35 -10.77 -3.82 -5.61
N PHE A 36 -11.61 -3.78 -4.57
CA PHE A 36 -12.45 -4.92 -4.19
C PHE A 36 -13.92 -4.59 -3.94
N GLU A 37 -14.30 -3.31 -3.84
CA GLU A 37 -15.70 -2.85 -3.80
C GLU A 37 -16.13 -2.30 -5.16
#